data_AF-A0A1R0GZ73-F1
#
_entry.id   AF-A0A1R0GZ73-F1
#
_cell.length_a   1.000
_cell.length_b   1.000
_cell.length_c   1.000
_cell.angle_alpha   90.00
_cell.angle_beta   90.00
_cell.angle_gamma   90.00
#
_symmetry.space_group_name_H-M   'P 1'
#
loop_
_entity.id
_entity.type
_entity.pdbx_description
1 polymer ?
#
loop_
_entity_poly.entity_id
_entity_poly.type
_entity_poly.pdbx_seq_one_letter_code
_entity_poly.pdbx_strand_id
1 'polypeptide(L)' 'MIAKNNALIYGVADKIEFICSDFFKLVPRLKADLVYLSPPWGGVQYSEKPIYELSDIQPIDGFVSFTFN' A
#
# COMPACT_ATOMS: atom_id res chain seq x y z
N MET A 1 -15.51 7.05 -0.80
CA MET A 1 -14.12 6.59 -0.57
C MET A 1 -13.31 7.76 -0.02
N ILE A 2 -12.74 7.63 1.19
CA ILE A 2 -12.14 8.75 1.95
C ILE A 2 -10.98 9.42 1.19
N ALA A 3 -10.12 8.64 0.54
CA ALA A 3 -9.01 9.18 -0.25
C ALA A 3 -9.45 10.16 -1.35
N LYS A 4 -10.54 9.83 -2.06
CA LYS A 4 -11.11 10.72 -3.11
C LYS A 4 -11.70 12.00 -2.52
N ASN A 5 -12.41 11.90 -1.40
CA ASN A 5 -12.94 13.08 -0.69
C ASN A 5 -11.80 14.01 -0.27
N ASN A 6 -10.74 13.46 0.32
CA ASN A 6 -9.59 14.26 0.75
C ASN A 6 -8.92 14.90 -0.47
N ALA A 7 -8.68 14.17 -1.55
CA ALA A 7 -8.09 14.74 -2.77
C ALA A 7 -8.91 15.89 -3.38
N LEU A 8 -10.24 15.86 -3.26
CA LEU A 8 -11.12 16.97 -3.67
C LEU A 8 -10.89 18.20 -2.79
N ILE A 9 -10.85 18.03 -1.47
CA ILE A 9 -10.56 19.11 -0.51
C ILE A 9 -9.19 19.74 -0.78
N TYR A 10 -8.18 18.92 -1.09
CA TYR A 10 -6.83 19.38 -1.42
C TYR A 10 -6.67 19.87 -2.87
N GLY A 11 -7.71 19.84 -3.70
CA GLY A 11 -7.68 20.38 -5.06
C GLY A 11 -6.78 19.61 -6.05
N VAL A 12 -6.58 18.30 -5.83
CA VAL A 12 -5.70 17.44 -6.66
C VAL A 12 -6.39 16.19 -7.21
N ALA A 13 -7.71 16.09 -7.06
CA ALA A 13 -8.47 14.89 -7.42
C ALA A 13 -8.37 14.53 -8.91
N ASP A 14 -8.18 15.50 -9.80
CA ASP A 14 -8.01 15.32 -11.25
C ASP A 14 -6.69 14.62 -11.62
N LYS A 15 -5.72 14.60 -10.69
CA LYS A 15 -4.39 14.00 -10.90
C LYS A 15 -4.30 12.54 -10.43
N ILE A 16 -5.39 11.96 -9.91
CA ILE A 16 -5.37 10.65 -9.24
C ILE A 16 -6.45 9.74 -9.82
N GLU A 17 -6.05 8.57 -10.32
CA GLU A 17 -6.96 7.47 -10.58
C GLU A 17 -7.09 6.60 -9.32
N PHE A 18 -8.32 6.40 -8.85
CA PHE A 18 -8.58 5.62 -7.64
C PHE A 18 -9.14 4.23 -7.97
N ILE A 19 -8.45 3.18 -7.52
CA ILE A 19 -8.86 1.79 -7.72
C ILE A 19 -9.06 1.12 -6.35
N CYS A 20 -10.26 0.64 -6.06
CA CYS A 20 -10.55 -0.14 -4.86
C CYS A 20 -10.49 -1.63 -5.21
N SER A 21 -9.35 -2.27 -4.94
CA SER A 21 -9.13 -3.67 -5.24
C SER A 21 -7.98 -4.23 -4.41
N ASP A 22 -7.76 -5.54 -4.53
CA ASP A 22 -6.56 -6.21 -4.07
C ASP A 22 -5.39 -5.88 -5.00
N PHE A 23 -4.36 -5.20 -4.46
CA PHE A 23 -3.19 -4.78 -5.20
C PHE A 23 -2.45 -5.96 -5.85
N PHE A 24 -2.34 -7.12 -5.18
CA PHE A 24 -1.59 -8.26 -5.72
C PHE A 24 -2.27 -8.90 -6.93
N LYS A 25 -3.58 -8.73 -7.07
CA LYS A 25 -4.32 -9.15 -8.27
C LYS A 25 -4.17 -8.17 -9.43
N LEU A 26 -3.79 -6.92 -9.15
CA LEU A 26 -3.66 -5.85 -10.12
C LEU A 26 -2.22 -5.66 -10.61
N VAL A 27 -1.23 -5.78 -9.73
CA VAL A 27 0.16 -5.45 -10.03
C VAL A 27 0.72 -6.09 -11.31
N PRO A 28 0.39 -7.35 -11.69
CA PRO A 28 0.93 -7.95 -12.92
C PRO A 28 0.47 -7.24 -14.21
N ARG A 29 -0.55 -6.37 -14.12
CA ARG A 29 -1.13 -5.63 -15.24
C ARG A 29 -0.80 -4.14 -15.21
N LEU A 30 -0.18 -3.65 -14.13
CA LEU A 30 0.15 -2.24 -13.98
C LEU A 30 1.55 -1.94 -14.52
N LYS A 31 1.74 -0.73 -15.04
CA LYS A 31 3.04 -0.18 -15.44
C LYS A 31 3.18 1.20 -14.82
N ALA A 32 4.31 1.46 -14.18
CA ALA A 32 4.63 2.73 -13.56
C ALA A 32 6.15 2.89 -13.49
N ASP A 33 6.62 4.13 -13.47
CA ASP A 33 8.04 4.43 -13.25
C ASP A 33 8.45 4.24 -11.78
N LEU A 34 7.49 4.35 -10.86
CA LEU A 34 7.69 4.24 -9.41
C LEU A 34 6.50 3.54 -8.74
N VAL A 35 6.82 2.69 -7.76
CA VAL A 35 5.84 2.03 -6.89
C VAL A 35 6.08 2.49 -5.45
N TYR A 36 5.05 3.06 -4.81
CA TYR A 36 5.04 3.41 -3.39
C TYR A 36 4.23 2.36 -2.61
N LEU A 37 4.82 1.80 -1.55
CA LEU A 37 4.23 0.73 -0.76
C LEU A 37 4.08 1.17 0.70
N SER A 38 2.84 1.27 1.16
CA SER A 38 2.49 1.49 2.57
C SER A 38 1.54 0.38 3.04
N PRO A 39 2.02 -0.87 3.19
CA PRO A 39 1.17 -1.99 3.60
C PRO A 39 0.69 -1.81 5.06
N PRO A 40 -0.25 -2.64 5.53
CA PRO A 40 -0.59 -2.69 6.93
C PRO A 40 0.61 -3.15 7.78
N TRP A 41 0.96 -2.38 8.80
CA TRP A 41 2.08 -2.73 9.70
C TRP A 41 1.63 -3.47 10.97
N GLY A 42 0.32 -3.69 11.14
CA GLY A 42 -0.24 -4.31 12.35
C GLY A 42 -0.69 -3.31 13.43
N GLY A 43 -0.89 -2.03 13.07
CA GLY A 43 -1.32 -0.99 14.02
C GLY A 43 -0.19 -0.53 14.94
N VAL A 44 -0.46 0.35 15.91
CA VAL A 44 0.57 0.93 16.81
C VAL A 44 1.43 -0.12 17.53
N GLN A 45 0.91 -1.33 17.67
CA GLN A 45 1.56 -2.50 18.26
C GLN A 45 2.84 -2.93 17.51
N TYR A 46 3.02 -2.53 16.24
CA TYR A 46 4.28 -2.79 15.53
C TYR A 46 5.50 -2.26 16.31
N SER A 47 5.31 -1.16 17.06
CA SER A 47 6.37 -0.49 17.81
C SER A 47 6.75 -1.18 19.12
N GLU A 48 5.98 -2.19 19.55
CA GLU A 48 6.26 -2.96 20.76
C GLU A 48 7.38 -3.99 20.52
N LYS A 49 7.64 -4.34 19.25
CA LYS A 49 8.75 -5.23 18.89
C LYS A 49 10.08 -4.49 18.90
N PRO A 50 11.14 -5.06 19.50
CA PRO A 50 12.47 -4.46 19.45
C PRO A 50 13.04 -4.41 18.03
N ILE A 51 12.63 -5.35 17.17
CA ILE A 51 12.96 -5.41 15.75
C ILE A 51 11.67 -5.77 15.01
N TYR A 52 11.30 -4.98 14.02
CA TYR A 52 10.19 -5.26 13.11
C TYR A 52 10.76 -5.74 11.78
N GLU A 53 10.53 -7.00 11.45
CA GLU A 53 11.06 -7.64 10.24
C GLU A 53 10.08 -7.54 9.07
N LEU A 54 10.58 -7.76 7.85
CA LEU A 54 9.71 -7.81 6.67
C LEU A 54 8.66 -8.94 6.75
N SER A 55 9.00 -10.04 7.40
CA SER A 55 8.08 -11.16 7.68
C SER A 55 6.94 -10.79 8.64
N ASP A 56 7.06 -9.70 9.39
CA ASP A 56 6.01 -9.21 10.28
C ASP A 56 4.89 -8.45 9.56
N ILE A 57 5.10 -8.07 8.29
CA ILE A 57 4.08 -7.43 7.47
C ILE A 57 2.93 -8.42 7.24
N GLN A 58 1.70 -7.93 7.42
CA GLN A 58 0.48 -8.71 7.23
C GLN A 58 -0.44 -8.00 6.21
N PRO A 59 -1.28 -8.74 5.46
CA PRO A 59 -1.51 -10.19 5.52
C PRO A 59 -0.52 -11.04 4.72
N ILE A 60 0.42 -10.42 4.00
CA ILE A 60 1.41 -11.10 3.16
C ILE A 60 2.80 -10.64 3.58
N ASP A 61 3.72 -11.59 3.66
CA ASP A 61 5.12 -11.36 3.98
C ASP A 61 5.74 -10.26 3.11
N GLY A 62 6.52 -9.38 3.73
CA GLY A 62 7.19 -8.25 3.09
C GLY A 62 8.07 -8.64 1.89
N PHE A 63 8.82 -9.75 1.99
CA PHE A 63 9.65 -10.24 0.88
C PHE A 63 8.80 -10.64 -0.33
N VAL A 64 7.68 -11.33 -0.08
CA VAL A 64 6.74 -11.72 -1.15
C VAL A 64 6.09 -10.47 -1.77
N SER A 65 5.65 -9.55 -0.91
CA SER A 65 4.93 -8.36 -1.37
C SER A 65 5.78 -7.37 -2.16
N PHE A 66 7.08 -7.30 -1.90
CA PHE A 66 7.99 -6.31 -2.52
C PHE A 66 8.74 -6.83 -3.75
N THR A 67 8.69 -8.14 -4.00
CA THR A 67 9.37 -8.74 -5.16
C THR A 67 8.48 -8.75 -6.42
N PHE A 68 7.15 -8.66 -6.26
CA PHE A 68 6.16 -8.68 -7.35
C PHE A 68 6.46 -9.73 -8.44
N ASN A 69 6.40 -11.02 -8.09
CA ASN A 69 6.47 -12.10 -9.09
C ASN A 69 5.16 -12.27 -9.85
#